data_AF-A0A291QQF9-F1
#
_entry.id   AF-A0A291QQF9-F1
#
_cell.length_a   1.000
_cell.length_b   1.000
_cell.length_c   1.000
_cell.angle_alpha   90.00
_cell.angle_beta   90.00
_cell.angle_gamma   90.00
#
_symmetry.space_group_name_H-M   'P 1'
#
loop_
_entity.id
_entity.type
_entity.pdbx_description
1 polymer ?
#
loop_
_entity_poly.entity_id
_entity_poly.type
_entity_poly.pdbx_seq_one_letter_code
_entity_poly.pdbx_strand_id
1 'polypeptide(L)'
;MKKIFSLFTILLLSTLSFAQALPGDKIAGIWESTNSDVVLKFEIYKSGDEFFGKLLWASDMFNDDGSIKKDFNNPDKSLRNRFRKNIVNITHLRFDDGEYVDGKLYNPADGRTYSLTGKLKNLDELEFRGYIGLSLFGRTIKFKRVQ
;
A
#
# COMPACT_ATOMS: atom_id res chain seq x y z
N MET A 1 -60.46 -29.46 26.81
CA MET A 1 -59.98 -28.06 26.95
C MET A 1 -58.97 -27.98 28.09
N LYS A 2 -57.70 -27.68 27.80
CA LYS A 2 -56.76 -26.90 28.62
C LYS A 2 -55.41 -26.87 27.88
N LYS A 3 -54.85 -25.67 27.82
CA LYS A 3 -53.94 -25.16 26.79
C LYS A 3 -52.50 -25.64 27.05
N ILE A 4 -51.87 -26.27 26.07
CA ILE A 4 -50.41 -26.47 26.04
C ILE A 4 -49.84 -25.28 25.27
N PHE A 5 -49.34 -24.29 26.01
CA PHE A 5 -48.54 -23.19 25.48
C PHE A 5 -47.11 -23.72 25.29
N SER A 6 -46.83 -24.36 24.15
CA SER A 6 -45.46 -24.66 23.76
C SER A 6 -44.85 -23.44 23.09
N LEU A 7 -44.03 -22.75 23.87
CA LEU A 7 -43.17 -21.64 23.52
C LEU A 7 -42.19 -22.07 22.40
N PHE A 8 -42.49 -21.71 21.15
CA PHE A 8 -41.56 -21.84 20.03
C PHE A 8 -40.67 -20.59 19.98
N THR A 9 -39.63 -20.56 20.83
CA THR A 9 -38.56 -19.56 20.71
C THR A 9 -37.67 -19.98 19.56
N ILE A 10 -37.94 -19.44 18.36
CA ILE A 10 -37.04 -19.52 17.21
C ILE A 10 -35.81 -18.69 17.55
N LEU A 11 -34.75 -19.36 18.01
CA LEU A 11 -33.43 -18.78 18.20
C LEU A 11 -32.79 -18.60 16.82
N LEU A 12 -33.02 -17.43 16.20
CA LEU A 12 -32.24 -16.99 15.05
C LEU A 12 -30.81 -16.73 15.54
N LEU A 13 -29.94 -17.74 15.46
CA LEU A 13 -28.50 -17.55 15.51
C LEU A 13 -28.11 -16.84 14.20
N SER A 14 -28.18 -15.51 14.20
CA SER A 14 -27.50 -14.69 13.20
C SER A 14 -26.00 -14.88 13.41
N THR A 15 -25.40 -15.76 12.61
CA THR A 15 -23.95 -15.88 12.53
C THR A 15 -23.41 -14.56 12.00
N LEU A 16 -22.95 -13.69 12.91
CA LEU A 16 -22.10 -12.56 12.56
C LEU A 16 -20.77 -13.14 12.08
N SER A 17 -20.68 -13.42 10.79
CA SER A 17 -19.41 -13.72 10.12
C SER A 17 -18.56 -12.46 10.15
N PHE A 18 -17.79 -12.27 11.22
CA PHE A 18 -16.67 -11.34 11.22
C PHE A 18 -15.64 -11.90 10.23
N ALA A 19 -15.59 -11.36 9.02
CA ALA A 19 -14.50 -11.63 8.09
C ALA A 19 -13.20 -11.16 8.76
N GLN A 20 -12.44 -12.08 9.34
CA GLN A 20 -11.11 -11.76 9.87
C GLN A 20 -10.23 -11.38 8.69
N ALA A 21 -9.67 -10.17 8.73
CA ALA A 21 -8.73 -9.70 7.70
C ALA A 21 -7.61 -10.74 7.55
N LEU A 22 -7.33 -11.16 6.31
CA LEU A 22 -6.27 -12.12 6.05
C LEU A 22 -4.94 -11.54 6.55
N PRO A 23 -3.97 -12.38 6.97
CA PRO A 23 -2.68 -11.89 7.45
C PRO A 23 -2.01 -10.86 6.53
N GLY A 24 -2.12 -11.05 5.20
CA GLY A 24 -1.60 -10.13 4.19
C GLY A 24 -2.38 -8.81 4.07
N ASP A 25 -3.65 -8.75 4.48
CA ASP A 25 -4.46 -7.54 4.36
C ASP A 25 -4.02 -6.46 5.36
N LYS A 26 -3.22 -6.84 6.36
CA LYS A 26 -2.70 -5.94 7.40
C LYS A 26 -1.79 -4.84 6.86
N ILE A 27 -1.23 -4.96 5.65
CA ILE A 27 -0.44 -3.86 5.05
C ILE A 27 -1.30 -2.70 4.59
N ALA A 28 -2.61 -2.91 4.35
CA ALA A 28 -3.49 -1.84 3.91
C ALA A 28 -3.54 -0.72 4.96
N GLY A 29 -3.50 0.53 4.50
CA GLY A 29 -3.48 1.72 5.35
C GLY A 29 -2.53 2.80 4.84
N ILE A 30 -2.33 3.84 5.66
CA ILE A 30 -1.48 4.98 5.31
C ILE A 30 -0.16 4.91 6.04
N TRP A 31 0.92 5.06 5.29
CA TRP A 31 2.29 4.85 5.74
C TRP A 31 3.15 6.06 5.42
N GLU A 32 4.00 6.48 6.37
CA GLU A 32 4.94 7.59 6.22
C GLU A 32 6.38 7.11 6.45
N SER A 33 7.31 7.45 5.54
CA SER A 33 8.71 7.02 5.65
C SER A 33 9.44 7.72 6.79
N THR A 34 10.32 7.01 7.48
CA THR A 34 11.03 7.54 8.67
C THR A 34 12.55 7.63 8.54
N ASN A 35 13.15 7.04 7.51
CA ASN A 35 14.62 6.99 7.31
C ASN A 35 15.06 7.37 5.89
N SER A 36 14.33 8.29 5.25
CA SER A 36 14.58 8.73 3.87
C SER A 36 14.72 10.25 3.83
N ASP A 37 15.65 10.76 3.01
CA ASP A 37 15.85 12.20 2.78
C ASP A 37 14.59 12.86 2.22
N VAL A 38 13.89 12.14 1.34
CA VAL A 38 12.55 12.51 0.87
C VAL A 38 11.54 11.78 1.74
N VAL A 39 10.70 12.53 2.45
CA VAL A 39 9.62 11.96 3.25
C VAL A 39 8.48 11.60 2.30
N LEU A 40 8.07 10.33 2.30
CA LEU A 40 7.05 9.77 1.42
C LEU A 40 5.83 9.35 2.24
N LYS A 41 4.63 9.64 1.74
CA LYS A 41 3.37 9.17 2.29
C LYS A 41 2.59 8.36 1.25
N PHE A 42 2.39 7.08 1.53
CA PHE A 42 1.66 6.15 0.67
C PHE A 42 0.36 5.70 1.32
N GLU A 43 -0.70 5.63 0.52
CA GLU A 43 -1.86 4.80 0.81
C GLU A 43 -1.64 3.44 0.16
N ILE A 44 -1.53 2.38 0.95
CA ILE A 44 -1.50 1.00 0.46
C ILE A 44 -2.91 0.43 0.53
N TYR A 45 -3.37 -0.15 -0.58
CA TYR A 45 -4.70 -0.75 -0.68
C TYR A 45 -4.66 -2.05 -1.47
N LYS A 46 -5.62 -2.92 -1.19
CA LYS A 46 -5.78 -4.20 -1.90
C LYS A 46 -6.66 -4.02 -3.13
N SER A 47 -6.31 -4.67 -4.23
CA SER A 47 -7.14 -4.80 -5.43
C SER A 47 -6.99 -6.21 -5.99
N GLY A 48 -8.07 -7.00 -5.93
CA GLY A 48 -7.98 -8.44 -6.15
C GLY A 48 -7.10 -9.09 -5.07
N ASP A 49 -6.12 -9.88 -5.50
CA ASP A 49 -5.14 -10.54 -4.62
C ASP A 49 -3.81 -9.79 -4.49
N GLU A 50 -3.71 -8.61 -5.11
CA GLU A 50 -2.52 -7.78 -5.11
C GLU A 50 -2.72 -6.50 -4.27
N PHE A 51 -1.61 -5.89 -3.89
CA PHE A 51 -1.54 -4.63 -3.18
C PHE A 51 -0.90 -3.57 -4.07
N PHE A 52 -1.46 -2.37 -3.97
CA PHE A 52 -1.08 -1.19 -4.72
C PHE A 52 -0.80 -0.05 -3.74
N GLY A 53 0.06 0.88 -4.16
CA GLY A 53 0.44 2.02 -3.33
C GLY A 53 0.34 3.33 -4.10
N LYS A 54 -0.49 4.22 -3.59
CA LYS A 54 -0.72 5.56 -4.14
C LYS A 54 0.08 6.60 -3.36
N LEU A 55 0.90 7.41 -4.04
CA LEU A 55 1.64 8.50 -3.39
C LEU A 55 0.70 9.65 -3.04
N LEU A 56 0.38 9.81 -1.76
CA LEU A 56 -0.45 10.91 -1.27
C LEU A 56 0.34 12.21 -1.17
N TRP A 57 1.59 12.10 -0.73
CA TRP A 57 2.46 13.24 -0.48
C TRP A 57 3.94 12.85 -0.53
N ALA A 58 4.80 13.76 -0.99
CA ALA A 58 6.24 13.67 -0.81
C ALA A 58 6.82 15.05 -0.49
N SER A 59 7.87 15.12 0.32
CA SER A 59 8.51 16.39 0.69
C SER A 59 9.06 17.16 -0.50
N ASP A 60 9.37 16.47 -1.60
CA ASP A 60 9.92 17.05 -2.83
C ASP A 60 8.87 17.21 -3.96
N MET A 61 7.57 17.01 -3.69
CA MET A 61 6.55 16.95 -4.75
C MET A 61 6.18 18.29 -5.39
N PHE A 62 6.67 19.40 -4.85
CA PHE A 62 6.38 20.76 -5.30
C PHE A 62 7.59 21.38 -6.02
N ASN A 63 7.30 22.24 -6.99
CA ASN A 63 8.26 23.18 -7.57
C ASN A 63 8.47 24.36 -6.61
N ASP A 64 9.47 25.18 -6.90
CA ASP A 64 9.81 26.36 -6.09
C ASP A 64 8.66 27.39 -6.03
N ASP A 65 7.80 27.42 -7.05
CA ASP A 65 6.60 28.26 -7.12
C ASP A 65 5.39 27.67 -6.36
N GLY A 66 5.55 26.51 -5.71
CA GLY A 66 4.49 25.81 -4.97
C GLY A 66 3.56 24.95 -5.84
N SER A 67 3.72 24.93 -7.17
CA SER A 67 2.96 24.05 -8.05
C SER A 67 3.41 22.59 -7.91
N ILE A 68 2.51 21.63 -8.13
CA ILE A 68 2.86 20.20 -8.05
C ILE A 68 3.69 19.81 -9.27
N LYS A 69 4.82 19.12 -9.04
CA LYS A 69 5.66 18.57 -10.10
C LYS A 69 4.88 17.63 -11.01
N LYS A 70 5.17 17.73 -12.30
CA LYS A 70 4.67 16.78 -13.31
C LYS A 70 5.55 15.55 -13.39
N ASP A 71 5.01 14.48 -13.96
CA ASP A 71 5.72 13.23 -14.22
C ASP A 71 6.58 13.30 -15.49
N PHE A 72 7.37 14.37 -15.63
CA PHE A 72 8.07 14.71 -16.87
C PHE A 72 9.03 13.61 -17.37
N ASN A 73 9.59 12.84 -16.44
CA ASN A 73 10.55 11.77 -16.74
C ASN A 73 9.88 10.45 -17.12
N ASN A 74 8.54 10.40 -17.20
CA ASN A 74 7.85 9.16 -17.56
C ASN A 74 8.32 8.64 -18.93
N PRO A 75 8.68 7.35 -19.06
CA PRO A 75 9.04 6.76 -20.34
C PRO A 75 7.89 6.83 -21.35
N ASP A 76 6.64 6.71 -20.89
CA ASP A 76 5.46 6.95 -21.71
C ASP A 76 5.20 8.46 -21.81
N LYS A 77 5.33 8.99 -23.03
CA LYS A 77 5.12 10.41 -23.34
C LYS A 77 3.71 10.88 -23.00
N SER A 78 2.70 10.03 -23.10
CA SER A 78 1.31 10.39 -22.81
C SER A 78 1.08 10.70 -21.33
N LEU A 79 1.88 10.08 -20.45
CA LEU A 79 1.77 10.24 -19.00
C LEU A 79 2.55 11.45 -18.47
N ARG A 80 3.44 12.06 -19.26
CA ARG A 80 4.34 13.14 -18.78
C ARG A 80 3.66 14.40 -18.28
N ASN A 81 2.42 14.62 -18.68
CA ASN A 81 1.64 15.79 -18.28
C ASN A 81 0.86 15.62 -16.97
N ARG A 82 0.80 14.40 -16.41
CA ARG A 82 0.12 14.15 -15.14
C ARG A 82 0.93 14.69 -13.95
N PHE A 83 0.24 15.04 -12.88
CA PHE A 83 0.88 15.41 -11.62
C PHE A 83 1.46 14.19 -10.91
N ARG A 84 2.54 14.38 -10.15
CA ARG A 84 3.15 13.32 -9.33
C ARG A 84 2.27 12.90 -8.15
N LYS A 85 1.38 13.77 -7.69
CA LYS A 85 0.41 13.49 -6.64
C LYS A 85 -0.61 12.43 -7.11
N ASN A 86 -0.94 11.49 -6.23
CA ASN A 86 -1.92 10.43 -6.45
C ASN A 86 -1.59 9.44 -7.57
N ILE A 87 -0.34 9.39 -8.03
CA ILE A 87 0.12 8.31 -8.91
C ILE A 87 0.10 7.00 -8.10
N VAL A 88 -0.30 5.91 -8.75
CA VAL A 88 -0.09 4.55 -8.24
C VAL A 88 1.35 4.17 -8.54
N ASN A 89 2.23 4.35 -7.55
CA ASN A 89 3.66 4.08 -7.68
C ASN A 89 4.00 2.63 -7.38
N ILE A 90 3.28 2.00 -6.45
CA ILE A 90 3.49 0.60 -6.09
C ILE A 90 2.42 -0.25 -6.76
N THR A 91 2.83 -1.30 -7.46
CA THR A 91 1.95 -2.22 -8.19
C THR A 91 2.41 -3.66 -7.98
N HIS A 92 1.51 -4.63 -8.18
CA HIS A 92 1.81 -6.08 -8.21
C HIS A 92 2.39 -6.67 -6.92
N LEU A 93 2.28 -5.97 -5.80
CA LEU A 93 2.81 -6.46 -4.54
C LEU A 93 1.88 -7.57 -4.03
N ARG A 94 2.41 -8.75 -3.73
CA ARG A 94 1.62 -9.92 -3.29
C ARG A 94 2.10 -10.42 -1.94
N PHE A 95 1.18 -10.87 -1.10
CA PHE A 95 1.56 -11.47 0.17
C PHE A 95 1.93 -12.95 -0.05
N ASP A 96 3.13 -13.33 0.37
CA ASP A 96 3.64 -14.71 0.32
C ASP A 96 4.50 -14.98 1.55
N ASP A 97 4.19 -16.05 2.28
CA ASP A 97 4.89 -16.51 3.49
C ASP A 97 5.35 -15.43 4.48
N GLY A 98 4.45 -14.50 4.85
CA GLY A 98 4.76 -13.44 5.82
C GLY A 98 5.49 -12.23 5.26
N GLU A 99 5.79 -12.22 3.96
CA GLU A 99 6.41 -11.12 3.24
C GLU A 99 5.52 -10.63 2.08
N TYR A 100 5.88 -9.49 1.53
CA TYR A 100 5.24 -8.90 0.37
C TYR A 100 6.24 -8.90 -0.78
N VAL A 101 5.92 -9.57 -1.88
CA VAL A 101 6.86 -9.89 -2.96
C VAL A 101 6.33 -9.44 -4.32
N ASP A 102 7.20 -9.52 -5.34
CA ASP A 102 6.92 -9.20 -6.75
C ASP A 102 6.50 -7.76 -7.08
N GLY A 103 6.46 -6.90 -6.07
CA GLY A 103 6.09 -5.52 -6.22
C GLY A 103 6.98 -4.78 -7.21
N LYS A 104 6.40 -3.74 -7.81
CA LYS A 104 7.10 -2.77 -8.65
C LYS A 104 6.88 -1.38 -8.08
N LEU A 105 7.96 -0.61 -7.92
CA LEU A 105 7.95 0.78 -7.48
C LEU A 105 8.37 1.70 -8.62
N TYR A 106 7.43 2.44 -9.19
CA TYR A 106 7.70 3.51 -10.13
C TYR A 106 8.14 4.78 -9.40
N ASN A 107 9.30 5.34 -9.77
CA ASN A 107 9.78 6.61 -9.27
C ASN A 107 9.64 7.71 -10.34
N PRO A 108 8.72 8.67 -10.20
CA PRO A 108 8.55 9.76 -11.17
C PRO A 108 9.72 10.75 -11.18
N ALA A 109 10.59 10.72 -10.17
CA ALA A 109 11.76 11.60 -10.11
C ALA A 109 12.81 11.22 -11.16
N ASP A 110 13.00 9.93 -11.43
CA ASP A 110 13.98 9.42 -12.40
C ASP A 110 13.35 8.66 -13.58
N GLY A 111 12.02 8.43 -13.55
CA GLY A 111 11.28 7.73 -14.60
C GLY A 111 11.50 6.22 -14.61
N ARG A 112 12.11 5.65 -13.56
CA ARG A 112 12.46 4.23 -13.49
C ARG A 112 11.49 3.45 -12.62
N THR A 113 11.39 2.15 -12.92
CA THR A 113 10.65 1.19 -12.11
C THR A 113 11.61 0.21 -11.47
N TYR A 114 11.50 0.08 -10.15
CA TYR A 114 12.32 -0.78 -9.31
C TYR A 114 11.54 -2.01 -8.90
N SER A 115 12.22 -3.14 -8.66
CA SER A 115 11.61 -4.25 -7.94
C SER A 115 11.46 -3.87 -6.47
N LEU A 116 10.35 -4.29 -5.86
CA LEU A 116 9.96 -3.95 -4.51
C LEU A 116 9.55 -5.20 -3.74
N THR A 117 10.13 -5.39 -2.57
CA THR A 117 9.60 -6.30 -1.55
C THR A 117 9.26 -5.54 -0.28
N GLY A 118 8.39 -6.10 0.55
CA GLY A 118 7.91 -5.50 1.78
C GLY A 118 7.84 -6.51 2.93
N LYS A 119 7.99 -6.02 4.15
CA LYS A 119 7.83 -6.82 5.36
C LYS A 119 7.24 -5.98 6.48
N LEU A 120 6.13 -6.42 7.04
CA LEU A 120 5.61 -5.86 8.29
C LEU A 120 6.45 -6.40 9.44
N LYS A 121 7.12 -5.52 10.19
CA LYS A 121 7.81 -5.89 11.43
C LYS A 121 6.82 -6.04 12.57
N ASN A 122 5.80 -5.20 12.55
CA ASN A 122 4.64 -5.22 13.42
C ASN A 122 3.49 -4.48 12.72
N LEU A 123 2.38 -4.22 13.42
CA LEU A 123 1.22 -3.55 12.82
C LEU A 123 1.52 -2.10 12.39
N ASP A 124 2.52 -1.46 12.97
CA ASP A 124 2.80 -0.03 12.82
C ASP A 124 4.15 0.26 12.13
N GLU A 125 4.95 -0.76 11.81
CA GLU A 125 6.24 -0.64 11.14
C GLU A 125 6.33 -1.56 9.92
N LEU A 126 6.57 -0.95 8.76
CA LEU A 126 6.71 -1.57 7.46
C LEU A 126 8.10 -1.27 6.89
N GLU A 127 8.79 -2.29 6.43
CA GLU A 127 10.02 -2.13 5.65
C GLU A 127 9.75 -2.42 4.18
N PHE A 128 10.10 -1.49 3.30
CA PHE A 128 10.11 -1.67 1.86
C PHE A 128 11.54 -1.69 1.34
N ARG A 129 11.87 -2.68 0.52
CA ARG A 129 13.18 -2.78 -0.14
C ARG A 129 13.02 -2.61 -1.65
N GLY A 130 13.55 -1.51 -2.19
CA GLY A 130 13.61 -1.22 -3.61
C GLY A 130 14.97 -1.58 -4.20
N TYR A 131 15.02 -2.26 -5.34
CA TYR A 131 16.28 -2.70 -5.97
C TYR A 131 16.19 -2.84 -7.50
N ILE A 132 17.36 -2.87 -8.15
CA ILE A 132 17.50 -3.15 -9.59
C ILE A 132 18.19 -4.52 -9.74
N GLY A 133 17.57 -5.45 -10.48
CA GLY A 133 18.12 -6.79 -10.69
C GLY A 133 18.07 -7.63 -9.42
N LEU A 134 19.21 -7.82 -8.76
CA LEU A 134 19.31 -8.60 -7.51
C LEU A 134 19.00 -7.74 -6.29
N SER A 135 18.30 -8.30 -5.30
CA SER A 135 17.86 -7.59 -4.09
C SER A 135 19.01 -7.04 -3.23
N LEU A 136 20.22 -7.59 -3.38
CA LEU A 136 21.42 -7.09 -2.71
C LEU A 136 21.76 -5.65 -3.14
N PHE A 137 21.49 -5.28 -4.40
CA PHE A 137 21.75 -3.96 -4.96
C PHE A 137 20.53 -3.04 -4.84
N GLY A 138 20.15 -2.75 -3.59
CA GLY A 138 18.96 -1.97 -3.27
C GLY A 138 19.05 -1.20 -1.97
N ARG A 139 17.98 -0.45 -1.68
CA ARG A 139 17.82 0.35 -0.46
C ARG A 139 16.58 -0.09 0.29
N THR A 140 16.64 -0.09 1.62
CA THR A 140 15.50 -0.35 2.49
C THR A 140 15.02 0.97 3.10
N ILE A 141 13.73 1.25 2.94
CA ILE A 141 13.04 2.38 3.56
C ILE A 141 12.06 1.83 4.58
N LYS A 142 12.08 2.43 5.77
CA LYS A 142 11.19 2.15 6.89
C LYS A 142 10.02 3.12 6.84
N PHE A 143 8.84 2.59 7.09
CA PHE A 143 7.60 3.34 7.15
C PHE A 143 6.92 3.08 8.49
N LYS A 144 6.28 4.13 9.02
CA LYS A 144 5.35 4.02 10.15
C LYS A 144 3.92 4.21 9.69
N ARG A 145 3.00 3.47 10.28
CA ARG A 145 1.57 3.67 10.06
C ARG A 145 1.15 5.00 10.67
N VAL A 146 0.33 5.76 9.95
CA VAL A 146 -0.18 7.06 10.40
C VAL A 146 -1.71 7.15 10.38
N GLN A 147 -2.39 6.12 9.84
CA GLN A 147 -3.83 5.93 9.91
C GLN A 147 -4.19 4.44 9.84
#